data_AF-A0A952CBI9-F1
#
_entry.id   AF-A0A952CBI9-F1
#
_cell.length_a   1.000
_cell.length_b   1.000
_cell.length_c   1.000
_cell.angle_alpha   90.00
_cell.angle_beta   90.00
_cell.angle_gamma   90.00
#
_symmetry.space_group_name_H-M   'P 1'
#
loop_
_entity.id
_entity.type
_entity.pdbx_description
1 polymer ?
#
loop_
_entity_poly.entity_id
_entity_poly.type
_entity_poly.pdbx_seq_one_letter_code
_entity_poly.pdbx_strand_id
1 'polypeptide(L)'
;MAVVSINLAELIGMLGILITLIGVWSHWRLNEWLADLEDDLKDGKLTPRQFAQAVRRAQLLPMMFTLTGVCLLVGAVYRYMA
;
A
#
# COMPACT_ATOMS: atom_id res chain seq x y z
N MET A 1 17.34 -1.75 32.11
CA MET A 1 16.60 -1.38 30.89
C MET A 1 17.46 -1.75 29.70
N ALA A 2 17.11 -2.81 28.97
CA ALA A 2 17.83 -3.14 27.74
C ALA A 2 17.45 -2.08 26.70
N VAL A 3 18.41 -1.20 26.37
CA VAL A 3 18.28 -0.31 25.22
C VAL A 3 18.40 -1.22 24.01
N VAL A 4 17.26 -1.58 23.42
CA VAL A 4 17.22 -2.29 22.14
C VAL A 4 17.80 -1.35 21.09
N SER A 5 19.07 -1.53 20.75
CA SER A 5 19.68 -0.85 19.61
C SER A 5 19.11 -1.49 18.35
N ILE A 6 17.98 -0.95 17.86
CA ILE A 6 17.36 -1.40 16.61
C ILE A 6 18.38 -1.22 15.50
N ASN A 7 18.74 -2.32 14.85
CA ASN A 7 19.69 -2.26 13.76
C ASN A 7 18.99 -1.75 12.50
N LEU A 8 19.71 -1.06 11.61
CA LEU A 8 19.10 -0.42 10.43
C LEU A 8 18.32 -1.42 9.55
N ALA A 9 18.81 -2.65 9.44
CA ALA A 9 18.15 -3.73 8.69
C ALA A 9 16.80 -4.15 9.31
N GLU A 10 16.70 -4.18 10.64
CA GLU A 10 15.45 -4.50 11.35
C GLU A 10 14.42 -3.39 11.15
N LEU A 11 14.85 -2.12 11.19
CA LEU A 11 13.98 -0.98 10.91
C LEU A 11 13.41 -1.06 9.48
N ILE A 12 14.27 -1.34 8.48
CA ILE A 12 13.85 -1.51 7.08
C ILE A 12 12.89 -2.69 6.93
N GLY A 13 13.17 -3.81 7.62
CA GLY A 13 12.28 -4.97 7.65
C GLY A 13 10.90 -4.63 8.21
N MET A 14 10.83 -3.96 9.36
CA MET A 14 9.58 -3.53 9.98
C MET A 14 8.78 -2.58 9.07
N LEU A 15 9.45 -1.62 8.43
CA LEU A 15 8.82 -0.72 7.45
C LEU A 15 8.28 -1.49 6.24
N GLY A 16 9.01 -2.49 5.75
CA GLY A 16 8.55 -3.37 4.68
C GLY A 16 7.28 -4.15 5.04
N ILE A 17 7.20 -4.66 6.27
CA ILE A 17 5.97 -5.32 6.79
C ILE A 17 4.81 -4.32 6.84
N LEU A 18 5.02 -3.14 7.44
CA LEU A 18 3.98 -2.12 7.56
C LEU A 18 3.43 -1.68 6.20
N ILE A 19 4.32 -1.43 5.24
CA ILE A 19 3.93 -1.03 3.87
C ILE A 19 3.14 -2.16 3.18
N THR A 20 3.56 -3.41 3.36
CA THR A 20 2.85 -4.57 2.81
C THR A 20 1.46 -4.69 3.42
N LEU A 21 1.33 -4.54 4.74
CA LEU A 21 0.04 -4.57 5.45
C LEU A 21 -0.90 -3.45 4.98
N ILE A 22 -0.38 -2.23 4.78
CA ILE A 22 -1.15 -1.12 4.23
C ILE A 22 -1.65 -1.46 2.82
N GLY A 23 -0.80 -2.06 1.98
CA GLY A 23 -1.20 -2.50 0.64
C GLY A 23 -2.33 -3.53 0.67
N VAL A 24 -2.22 -4.56 1.52
CA VAL A 24 -3.25 -5.60 1.68
C VAL A 24 -4.55 -5.02 2.25
N TRP A 25 -4.47 -4.19 3.28
CA TRP A 25 -5.64 -3.54 3.86
C TRP A 25 -6.36 -2.64 2.85
N SER A 26 -5.59 -1.89 2.05
CA SER A 26 -6.15 -1.07 0.97
C SER A 26 -6.84 -1.93 -0.10
N HIS A 27 -6.34 -3.14 -0.35
CA HIS A 27 -6.97 -4.07 -1.28
C HIS A 27 -8.32 -4.58 -0.74
N TRP A 28 -8.44 -4.87 0.55
CA TRP A 28 -9.72 -5.24 1.16
C TRP A 28 -10.75 -4.12 1.09
N ARG A 29 -10.31 -2.88 1.31
CA ARG A 29 -11.19 -1.71 1.28
C ARG A 29 -11.49 -1.18 -0.12
N LEU A 30 -10.85 -1.74 -1.14
CA LEU A 30 -10.99 -1.31 -2.53
C LEU A 30 -12.46 -1.35 -2.99
N ASN A 31 -13.20 -2.38 -2.60
CA ASN A 31 -14.60 -2.53 -2.99
C ASN A 31 -15.49 -1.41 -2.41
N GLU A 32 -15.27 -1.02 -1.15
CA GLU A 32 -15.99 0.11 -0.54
C GLU A 32 -15.66 1.41 -1.27
N TRP A 33 -14.38 1.66 -1.55
CA TRP A 33 -13.96 2.85 -2.30
C TRP A 33 -14.50 2.92 -3.72
N LEU A 34 -14.62 1.78 -4.40
CA LEU A 34 -15.22 1.74 -5.74
C LEU A 34 -16.72 2.02 -5.68
N ALA A 35 -17.42 1.55 -4.65
CA ALA A 35 -18.82 1.87 -4.43
C ALA A 35 -19.03 3.38 -4.18
N ASP A 36 -18.21 3.99 -3.31
CA ASP A 36 -18.26 5.43 -3.06
C ASP A 36 -18.01 6.24 -4.34
N LEU A 37 -17.03 5.83 -5.16
CA LEU A 37 -16.75 6.48 -6.45
C LEU A 37 -17.90 6.33 -7.46
N GLU A 38 -18.60 5.20 -7.43
CA GLU A 38 -19.76 4.96 -8.30
C GLU A 38 -20.94 5.85 -7.89
N ASP A 39 -21.17 6.00 -6.59
CA ASP A 39 -22.20 6.90 -6.07
C ASP A 39 -21.88 8.37 -6.39
N ASP A 40 -20.63 8.80 -6.28
CA ASP A 40 -20.21 10.15 -6.67
C ASP A 40 -20.35 10.41 -8.19
N LEU A 41 -20.22 9.37 -9.03
CA LEU A 41 -20.50 9.46 -10.46
C LEU A 41 -22.00 9.60 -10.73
N LYS A 42 -22.85 8.84 -10.02
CA LYS A 42 -24.32 8.91 -10.13
C LYS A 42 -24.86 10.26 -9.67
N ASP A 43 -24.28 10.81 -8.59
CA ASP A 43 -24.62 12.13 -8.07
C ASP A 43 -24.12 13.28 -8.97
N GLY A 44 -23.35 12.98 -10.02
CA GLY A 44 -22.78 13.97 -10.93
C GLY A 44 -21.64 14.80 -10.32
N LYS A 45 -21.10 14.40 -9.16
CA LYS A 45 -19.94 15.06 -8.53
C LYS A 45 -18.64 14.77 -9.31
N LEU A 46 -18.57 13.62 -9.96
CA LEU A 46 -17.46 13.21 -10.80
C LEU A 46 -17.88 13.10 -12.26
N THR A 47 -16.99 13.51 -13.16
CA THR A 47 -17.14 13.22 -14.59
C THR A 47 -16.71 11.77 -14.89
N PRO A 48 -17.22 11.13 -15.97
CA PRO A 48 -16.82 9.78 -16.36
C PRO A 48 -15.29 9.61 -16.54
N ARG A 49 -14.61 10.68 -17.00
CA ARG A 49 -13.15 10.69 -17.15
C ARG A 49 -12.44 10.67 -15.80
N GLN A 50 -12.92 11.43 -14.82
CA GLN A 50 -12.37 11.45 -13.46
C GLN A 50 -12.61 10.12 -12.74
N PHE A 51 -13.80 9.55 -12.89
CA PHE A 51 -14.11 8.21 -12.37
C PHE A 51 -13.13 7.15 -12.90
N ALA A 52 -12.94 7.08 -14.23
CA ALA A 52 -12.02 6.12 -14.84
C ALA A 52 -10.57 6.27 -14.32
N GLN A 53 -10.11 7.50 -14.10
CA GLN A 53 -8.80 7.76 -13.51
C GLN A 53 -8.73 7.35 -12.02
N ALA A 54 -9.78 7.63 -11.24
CA ALA A 54 -9.87 7.28 -9.83
C ALA A 54 -9.87 5.75 -9.64
N VAL A 55 -10.66 5.03 -10.42
CA VAL A 55 -10.70 3.55 -10.43
C VAL A 55 -9.32 2.96 -10.75
N ARG A 56 -8.66 3.48 -11.80
CA ARG A 56 -7.30 3.03 -12.16
C ARG A 56 -6.31 3.24 -11.02
N ARG A 57 -6.35 4.41 -10.36
CA ARG A 57 -5.46 4.71 -9.23
C ARG A 57 -5.76 3.80 -8.04
N ALA A 58 -7.04 3.61 -7.72
CA ALA A 58 -7.48 2.76 -6.62
C ALA A 58 -7.02 1.31 -6.79
N GLN A 59 -6.96 0.80 -8.02
CA GLN A 59 -6.44 -0.56 -8.30
C GLN A 59 -4.91 -0.65 -8.27
N LEU A 60 -4.20 0.41 -8.73
CA LEU A 60 -2.74 0.41 -8.81
C LEU A 60 -2.05 0.67 -7.46
N LEU A 61 -2.62 1.55 -6.62
CA LEU A 61 -2.04 1.93 -5.33
C LEU A 61 -1.76 0.73 -4.41
N PRO A 62 -2.73 -0.16 -4.13
CA PRO A 62 -2.51 -1.34 -3.29
C PRO A 62 -1.36 -2.22 -3.80
N MET A 63 -1.29 -2.43 -5.12
CA MET A 63 -0.25 -3.23 -5.77
C MET A 63 1.13 -2.60 -5.63
N MET A 64 1.22 -1.28 -5.80
CA MET A 64 2.48 -0.56 -5.65
C MET A 64 2.99 -0.61 -4.20
N PHE A 65 2.09 -0.52 -3.23
CA PHE A 65 2.45 -0.66 -1.82
C PHE A 65 2.96 -2.08 -1.50
N THR A 66 2.22 -3.13 -1.90
CA THR A 66 2.66 -4.50 -1.65
C THR A 66 4.00 -4.82 -2.31
N LEU A 67 4.22 -4.41 -3.56
CA LEU A 67 5.51 -4.57 -4.25
C LEU A 67 6.64 -3.84 -3.52
N THR A 68 6.41 -2.58 -3.12
CA THR A 68 7.42 -1.79 -2.40
C THR A 68 7.78 -2.43 -1.07
N GLY A 69 6.77 -2.91 -0.33
CA GLY A 69 6.97 -3.60 0.94
C GLY A 69 7.77 -4.90 0.77
N VAL A 70 7.47 -5.70 -0.24
CA VAL A 70 8.23 -6.92 -0.57
C VAL A 70 9.68 -6.58 -0.96
N CYS A 71 9.91 -5.56 -1.79
CA CYS A 71 11.26 -5.13 -2.15
C CYS A 71 12.09 -4.71 -0.93
N LEU A 72 11.49 -3.99 0.02
CA LEU A 72 12.16 -3.61 1.28
C LEU A 72 12.50 -4.82 2.13
N LEU A 73 11.60 -5.81 2.22
CA LEU A 73 11.85 -7.05 2.95
C LEU A 73 13.00 -7.85 2.32
N VAL A 74 12.98 -8.02 1.00
CA VAL A 74 14.06 -8.71 0.27
C VAL A 74 15.39 -7.99 0.46
N GLY A 75 15.40 -6.65 0.39
CA GLY A 75 16.61 -5.85 0.63
C GLY A 75 17.14 -5.96 2.06
N ALA A 76 16.25 -5.99 3.06
CA ALA A 76 16.63 -6.19 4.46
C ALA A 76 17.25 -7.57 4.68
N VAL A 77 16.66 -8.62 4.10
CA VAL A 77 17.18 -9.99 4.17
C VAL A 77 18.55 -10.08 3.50
N TYR A 78 18.71 -9.53 2.30
CA TYR A 78 20.00 -9.54 1.59
C TYR A 78 21.10 -8.86 2.41
N ARG A 79 20.80 -7.72 3.04
CA ARG A 79 21.76 -6.99 3.89
C ARG A 79 22.06 -7.69 5.22
N TYR A 80 21.18 -8.56 5.69
CA TYR A 80 21.44 -9.39 6.86
C TYR A 80 22.32 -10.60 6.53
N MET A 81 22.26 -11.10 5.29
CA MET A 81 23.05 -12.23 4.82
C MET A 81 24.46 -11.86 4.31
N ALA A 82 24.67 -10.60 3.92
CA ALA A 82 25.95 -10.05 3.46
C ALA A 82 26.80 -9.51 4.63
#